data_AF-A0A813INA8-F1
#
_entry.id   AF-A0A813INA8-F1
#
_cell.length_a   1.000
_cell.length_b   1.000
_cell.length_c   1.000
_cell.angle_alpha   90.00
_cell.angle_beta   90.00
_cell.angle_gamma   90.00
#
_symmetry.space_group_name_H-M   'P 1'
#
loop_
_entity.id
_entity.type
_entity.pdbx_description
1 polymer ?
#
loop_
_entity_poly.entity_id
_entity_poly.type
_entity_poly.pdbx_seq_one_letter_code
_entity_poly.pdbx_strand_id
1 'polypeptide(L)'
;AQEVEQMTRFLRESSESLPESPGLAKLNASQRQAIADALNQKLTVIQGPPGTGKTHVSTQLIRTWVDLGIRPILVTSHNNVAVDNIAESAKKCGINVVRVGRTERISETLETCSISNMAADLVQAQPWRFEKQPSEKGKVGLAKKQILKSADVVCVTTIASASGVLKDTTFEAILMDEAAQATEPSTLVPIAHCKAKRLVLVGDHCQLPANTSSLEAETRGLTLSLFGRLVAQGL
;
A
#
# COMPACT_ATOMS: atom_id res chain seq x y z
N ALA A 1 20.41 3.82 4.53
CA ALA A 1 20.81 2.76 5.48
C ALA A 1 21.04 3.35 6.87
N GLN A 2 21.96 4.31 7.03
CA GLN A 2 22.18 5.00 8.30
C GLN A 2 20.93 5.73 8.84
N GLU A 3 20.20 6.46 7.99
CA GLU A 3 18.95 7.14 8.40
C GLU A 3 17.85 6.17 8.86
N VAL A 4 17.72 5.03 8.17
CA VAL A 4 16.78 3.96 8.55
C VAL A 4 17.15 3.39 9.92
N GLU A 5 18.45 3.16 10.16
CA GLU A 5 18.95 2.64 11.43
C GLU A 5 18.76 3.65 12.57
N GLN A 6 19.03 4.94 12.33
CA GLN A 6 18.77 6.01 13.29
C GLN A 6 17.28 6.12 13.64
N MET A 7 16.40 6.13 12.63
CA MET A 7 14.95 6.15 12.84
C MET A 7 14.47 4.91 13.62
N THR A 8 15.06 3.75 13.36
CA THR A 8 14.74 2.52 14.07
C THR A 8 15.12 2.60 15.54
N ARG A 9 16.36 3.00 15.84
CA ARG A 9 16.83 3.17 17.22
C ARG A 9 15.93 4.16 17.96
N PHE A 10 15.63 5.28 17.31
CA PHE A 10 14.69 6.29 17.80
C PHE A 10 13.32 5.69 18.17
N LEU A 11 12.70 4.93 17.27
CA LEU A 11 11.39 4.31 17.51
C LEU A 11 11.39 3.31 18.68
N ARG A 12 12.55 2.66 18.95
CA ARG A 12 12.71 1.66 20.01
C ARG A 12 13.05 2.26 21.38
N GLU A 13 13.85 3.32 21.43
CA GLU A 13 14.50 3.80 22.66
C GLU A 13 13.74 4.90 23.43
N SER A 14 12.63 5.42 22.87
CA SER A 14 11.60 6.27 23.53
C SER A 14 12.08 7.46 24.40
N SER A 15 13.34 7.90 24.36
CA SER A 15 13.89 8.88 25.31
C SER A 15 14.49 10.15 24.70
N GLU A 16 14.50 10.30 23.37
CA GLU A 16 14.91 11.55 22.71
C GLU A 16 13.72 12.26 22.05
N SER A 17 13.80 13.59 22.02
CA SER A 17 12.81 14.46 21.37
C SER A 17 12.58 14.01 19.93
N LEU A 18 11.32 13.80 19.59
CA LEU A 18 10.89 13.40 18.24
C LEU A 18 11.53 14.30 17.17
N PRO A 19 12.03 13.75 16.05
CA PRO A 19 12.08 14.56 14.83
C PRO A 19 10.67 15.08 14.61
N GLU A 20 10.50 16.36 14.26
CA GLU A 20 9.21 17.06 14.12
C GLU A 20 8.33 16.46 13.01
N SER A 21 7.88 15.23 13.22
CA SER A 21 6.89 14.49 12.46
C SER A 21 5.67 14.41 13.36
N PRO A 22 4.68 15.31 13.19
CA PRO A 22 3.52 15.42 14.07
C PRO A 22 2.71 14.13 14.26
N GLY A 23 2.91 13.12 13.41
CA GLY A 23 2.21 11.83 13.44
C GLY A 23 2.88 10.77 14.32
N LEU A 24 4.21 10.69 14.36
CA LEU A 24 4.93 9.65 15.12
C LEU A 24 4.85 9.85 16.63
N ALA A 25 4.67 11.10 17.08
CA ALA A 25 4.53 11.47 18.49
C ALA A 25 3.32 10.83 19.18
N LYS A 26 2.29 10.45 18.41
CA LYS A 26 1.00 9.96 18.92
C LYS A 26 0.91 8.44 18.99
N LEU A 27 1.94 7.73 18.51
CA LEU A 27 1.96 6.27 18.51
C LEU A 27 2.30 5.72 19.89
N ASN A 28 1.66 4.63 20.30
CA ASN A 28 2.04 3.90 21.50
C ASN A 28 3.28 3.02 21.26
N ALA A 29 3.81 2.40 22.31
CA ALA A 29 5.04 1.60 22.23
C ALA A 29 4.95 0.43 21.22
N SER A 30 3.82 -0.30 21.19
CA SER A 30 3.68 -1.44 20.26
C SER A 30 3.56 -0.99 18.81
N GLN A 31 2.90 0.14 18.54
CA GLN A 31 2.81 0.73 17.21
C GLN A 31 4.18 1.24 16.72
N ARG A 32 4.96 1.89 17.59
CA ARG A 32 6.33 2.31 17.26
C ARG A 32 7.23 1.11 16.96
N GLN A 33 7.13 0.05 17.75
CA GLN A 33 7.86 -1.19 17.51
C GLN A 33 7.48 -1.82 16.16
N ALA A 34 6.19 -1.88 15.84
CA ALA A 34 5.72 -2.42 14.56
C ALA A 34 6.29 -1.64 13.35
N ILE A 35 6.35 -0.31 13.43
CA ILE A 35 6.99 0.52 12.38
C ILE A 35 8.50 0.25 12.34
N ALA A 36 9.17 0.21 13.50
CA ALA A 36 10.60 -0.06 13.58
C ALA A 36 10.99 -1.41 12.95
N ASP A 37 10.19 -2.44 13.17
CA ASP A 37 10.41 -3.76 12.58
C ASP A 37 10.18 -3.74 11.07
N ALA A 38 9.10 -3.10 10.61
CA ALA A 38 8.79 -2.90 9.19
C ALA A 38 9.85 -2.10 8.41
N LEU A 39 10.65 -1.27 9.09
CA LEU A 39 11.76 -0.54 8.48
C LEU A 39 12.97 -1.45 8.18
N ASN A 40 13.25 -2.43 9.03
CA ASN A 40 14.49 -3.24 8.96
C ASN A 40 14.29 -4.64 8.39
N GLN A 41 13.08 -5.17 8.48
CA GLN A 41 12.79 -6.52 8.04
C GLN A 41 12.34 -6.54 6.58
N LYS A 42 12.61 -7.66 5.90
CA LYS A 42 12.09 -7.92 4.54
C LYS A 42 10.62 -8.34 4.56
N LEU A 43 10.19 -8.96 5.66
CA LEU A 43 8.83 -9.38 5.91
C LEU A 43 8.46 -9.00 7.34
N THR A 44 7.35 -8.30 7.51
CA THR A 44 6.77 -7.99 8.82
C THR A 44 5.28 -8.27 8.79
N VAL A 45 4.78 -8.91 9.84
CA VAL A 45 3.36 -9.16 10.07
C VAL A 45 2.93 -8.27 11.24
N ILE A 46 1.96 -7.38 11.00
CA ILE A 46 1.42 -6.48 12.01
C ILE A 46 -0.01 -6.91 12.32
N GLN A 47 -0.20 -7.51 13.49
CA GLN A 47 -1.52 -7.82 14.01
C GLN A 47 -2.10 -6.62 14.75
N GLY A 48 -3.33 -6.23 14.43
CA GLY A 48 -4.07 -5.21 15.15
C GLY A 48 -5.53 -5.61 15.42
N PRO A 49 -5.91 -5.88 16.69
CA PRO A 49 -7.30 -6.06 17.09
C PRO A 49 -8.25 -4.92 16.65
N PRO A 50 -9.58 -5.10 16.69
CA PRO A 50 -10.53 -4.02 16.41
C PRO A 50 -10.24 -2.77 17.26
N GLY A 51 -10.31 -1.58 16.66
CA GLY A 51 -10.08 -0.31 17.37
C GLY A 51 -8.63 0.04 17.72
N THR A 52 -7.64 -0.79 17.38
CA THR A 52 -6.21 -0.54 17.71
C THR A 52 -5.47 0.39 16.75
N GLY A 53 -6.17 0.93 15.75
CA GLY A 53 -5.61 1.89 14.81
C GLY A 53 -4.74 1.29 13.72
N LYS A 54 -5.03 0.07 13.22
CA LYS A 54 -4.33 -0.55 12.07
C LYS A 54 -4.08 0.42 10.91
N THR A 55 -5.13 1.07 10.41
CA THR A 55 -5.04 2.05 9.32
C THR A 55 -4.17 3.25 9.68
N HIS A 56 -4.16 3.66 10.95
CA HIS A 56 -3.28 4.71 11.44
C HIS A 56 -1.81 4.27 11.39
N VAL A 57 -1.50 3.05 11.85
CA VAL A 57 -0.15 2.45 11.74
C VAL A 57 0.27 2.33 10.28
N SER A 58 -0.59 1.80 9.41
CA SER A 58 -0.37 1.73 7.96
C SER A 58 -0.01 3.10 7.38
N THR A 59 -0.75 4.14 7.73
CA THR A 59 -0.49 5.50 7.25
C THR A 59 0.83 6.06 7.78
N GLN A 60 1.14 5.87 9.07
CA GLN A 60 2.41 6.33 9.64
C GLN A 60 3.60 5.59 9.03
N LEU A 61 3.46 4.29 8.75
CA LEU A 61 4.49 3.51 8.07
C LEU A 61 4.73 4.03 6.65
N ILE A 62 3.67 4.27 5.88
CA ILE A 62 3.77 4.87 4.54
C ILE A 62 4.51 6.20 4.62
N ARG A 63 4.09 7.10 5.51
CA ARG A 63 4.75 8.40 5.71
C ARG A 63 6.23 8.23 6.04
N THR A 64 6.55 7.36 6.99
CA THR A 64 7.93 7.11 7.42
C THR A 64 8.78 6.57 6.26
N TRP A 65 8.24 5.67 5.45
CA TRP A 65 8.93 5.20 4.25
C TRP A 65 9.16 6.32 3.23
N VAL A 66 8.16 7.18 2.98
CA VAL A 66 8.32 8.33 2.07
C VAL A 66 9.38 9.30 2.58
N ASP A 67 9.35 9.65 3.87
CA ASP A 67 10.31 10.56 4.52
C ASP A 67 11.75 10.00 4.45
N LEU A 68 11.92 8.67 4.50
CA LEU A 68 13.21 7.98 4.36
C LEU A 68 13.59 7.65 2.90
N GLY A 69 12.81 8.13 1.92
CA GLY A 69 13.07 7.89 0.49
C GLY A 69 12.81 6.45 0.00
N ILE A 70 12.11 5.63 0.80
CA ILE A 70 11.67 4.28 0.43
C ILE A 70 10.41 4.40 -0.43
N ARG A 71 10.62 4.58 -1.74
CA ARG A 71 9.56 4.75 -2.73
C ARG A 71 9.98 4.20 -4.11
N PRO A 72 9.04 3.85 -4.99
CA PRO A 72 7.58 3.91 -4.81
C PRO A 72 7.06 2.77 -3.92
N ILE A 73 5.99 3.05 -3.18
CA ILE A 73 5.31 2.10 -2.27
C ILE A 73 4.04 1.59 -2.95
N LEU A 74 3.82 0.28 -2.94
CA LEU A 74 2.54 -0.31 -3.34
C LEU A 74 1.69 -0.54 -2.09
N VAL A 75 0.50 0.04 -2.05
CA VAL A 75 -0.50 -0.22 -1.01
C VAL A 75 -1.63 -1.05 -1.62
N THR A 76 -1.91 -2.20 -1.02
CA THR A 76 -3.00 -3.09 -1.45
C THR A 76 -3.96 -3.45 -0.34
N SER A 77 -5.19 -3.80 -0.73
CA SER A 77 -6.14 -4.50 0.11
C SER A 77 -7.14 -5.29 -0.74
N HIS A 78 -7.85 -6.23 -0.12
CA HIS A 78 -8.78 -7.12 -0.81
C HIS A 78 -10.04 -6.40 -1.30
N ASN A 79 -10.41 -5.26 -0.71
CA ASN A 79 -11.60 -4.47 -1.07
C ASN A 79 -11.24 -3.00 -1.35
N ASN A 80 -12.13 -2.28 -2.06
CA ASN A 80 -11.87 -0.88 -2.44
C ASN A 80 -11.93 0.07 -1.25
N VAL A 81 -12.83 -0.16 -0.29
CA VAL A 81 -13.04 0.74 0.85
C VAL A 81 -11.77 0.83 1.71
N ALA A 82 -11.12 -0.29 2.00
CA ALA A 82 -9.86 -0.32 2.74
C ALA A 82 -8.72 0.38 1.99
N VAL A 83 -8.62 0.18 0.66
CA VAL A 83 -7.65 0.91 -0.18
C VAL A 83 -7.91 2.41 -0.12
N ASP A 84 -9.17 2.84 -0.23
CA ASP A 84 -9.56 4.24 -0.24
C ASP A 84 -9.30 4.90 1.11
N ASN A 85 -9.61 4.24 2.23
CA ASN A 85 -9.33 4.74 3.58
C ASN A 85 -7.84 5.05 3.78
N ILE A 86 -6.94 4.17 3.32
CA ILE A 86 -5.50 4.41 3.41
C ILE A 86 -5.07 5.50 2.45
N ALA A 87 -5.57 5.49 1.21
CA ALA A 87 -5.26 6.52 0.21
C ALA A 87 -5.65 7.93 0.70
N GLU A 88 -6.83 8.08 1.30
CA GLU A 88 -7.32 9.34 1.87
C GLU A 88 -6.43 9.79 3.04
N SER A 89 -6.09 8.86 3.94
CA SER A 89 -5.24 9.14 5.10
C SER A 89 -3.82 9.55 4.69
N ALA A 90 -3.23 8.87 3.70
CA ALA A 90 -1.93 9.22 3.12
C ALA A 90 -1.98 10.57 2.40
N LYS A 91 -3.02 10.84 1.61
CA LYS A 91 -3.23 12.13 0.93
C LYS A 91 -3.35 13.29 1.92
N LYS A 92 -4.06 13.10 3.04
CA LYS A 92 -4.15 14.09 4.14
C LYS A 92 -2.79 14.38 4.78
N CYS A 93 -1.83 13.46 4.69
CA CYS A 93 -0.45 13.66 5.12
C CYS A 93 0.42 14.38 4.07
N GLY A 94 -0.14 14.81 2.94
CA GLY A 94 0.60 15.49 1.86
C GLY A 94 1.40 14.55 0.94
N ILE A 95 1.16 13.24 1.02
CA ILE A 95 1.86 12.23 0.21
C ILE A 95 1.30 12.22 -1.21
N ASN A 96 2.17 12.10 -2.23
CA ASN A 96 1.73 11.96 -3.61
C ASN A 96 1.16 10.55 -3.87
N VAL A 97 -0.15 10.41 -3.67
CA VAL A 97 -0.91 9.17 -3.83
C VAL A 97 -1.47 9.06 -5.24
N VAL A 98 -1.33 7.88 -5.85
CA VAL A 98 -2.02 7.50 -7.10
C VAL A 98 -2.94 6.31 -6.82
N ARG A 99 -4.24 6.49 -7.02
CA ARG A 99 -5.26 5.45 -6.88
C ARG A 99 -5.54 4.79 -8.23
N VAL A 100 -5.29 3.48 -8.33
CA VAL A 100 -5.51 2.68 -9.53
C VAL A 100 -6.75 1.80 -9.36
N GLY A 101 -7.76 2.00 -10.19
CA GLY A 101 -9.01 1.26 -10.13
C GLY A 101 -10.02 1.75 -11.16
N ARG A 102 -11.20 1.16 -11.14
CA ARG A 102 -12.35 1.68 -11.88
C ARG A 102 -12.86 2.92 -11.17
N THR A 103 -13.04 4.03 -11.90
CA THR A 103 -13.42 5.32 -11.29
C THR A 103 -14.73 5.24 -10.52
N GLU A 104 -15.68 4.41 -10.96
CA GLU A 104 -16.98 4.23 -10.29
C GLU A 104 -16.89 3.49 -8.95
N ARG A 105 -15.71 2.97 -8.60
CA ARG A 105 -15.43 2.25 -7.35
C ARG A 105 -14.40 2.96 -6.48
N ILE A 106 -14.11 4.22 -6.78
CA ILE A 106 -13.18 5.07 -6.03
C ILE A 106 -14.00 6.13 -5.30
N SER A 107 -13.70 6.36 -4.02
CA SER A 107 -14.24 7.46 -3.22
C SER A 107 -14.13 8.81 -3.96
N GLU A 108 -15.17 9.64 -3.91
CA GLU A 108 -15.21 10.96 -4.55
C GLU A 108 -14.02 11.85 -4.12
N THR A 109 -13.58 11.72 -2.87
CA THR A 109 -12.42 12.48 -2.33
C THR A 109 -11.09 12.13 -3.00
N LEU A 110 -11.04 10.97 -3.68
CA LEU A 110 -9.88 10.42 -4.37
C LEU A 110 -9.94 10.59 -5.88
N GLU A 111 -10.97 11.22 -6.45
CA GLU A 111 -11.06 11.44 -7.90
C GLU A 111 -9.85 12.18 -8.47
N THR A 112 -9.34 13.17 -7.73
CA THR A 112 -8.15 13.95 -8.10
C THR A 112 -6.83 13.18 -8.03
N CYS A 113 -6.82 12.01 -7.38
CA CYS A 113 -5.68 11.09 -7.38
C CYS A 113 -5.99 9.78 -8.14
N SER A 114 -7.14 9.68 -8.82
CA SER A 114 -7.44 8.55 -9.70
C SER A 114 -6.53 8.62 -10.92
N ILE A 115 -5.81 7.53 -11.21
CA ILE A 115 -4.88 7.49 -12.34
C ILE A 115 -5.59 7.76 -13.69
N SER A 116 -6.88 7.42 -13.79
CA SER A 116 -7.66 7.66 -15.00
C SER A 116 -7.97 9.14 -15.18
N ASN A 117 -8.36 9.84 -14.12
CA ASN A 117 -8.69 11.25 -14.15
C ASN A 117 -7.41 12.10 -14.33
N MET A 118 -6.36 11.81 -13.54
CA MET A 118 -5.07 12.47 -13.68
C MET A 118 -4.49 12.33 -15.09
N ALA A 119 -4.65 11.17 -15.73
CA ALA A 119 -4.18 10.97 -17.10
C ALA A 119 -5.01 11.77 -18.11
N ALA A 120 -6.33 11.87 -17.93
CA ALA A 120 -7.18 12.70 -18.77
C ALA A 120 -6.79 14.18 -18.66
N ASP A 121 -6.60 14.67 -17.43
CA ASP A 121 -6.19 16.05 -17.15
C ASP A 121 -4.81 16.36 -17.74
N LEU A 122 -3.84 15.46 -17.56
CA LEU A 122 -2.49 15.64 -18.10
C LEU A 122 -2.47 15.63 -19.63
N VAL A 123 -3.31 14.82 -20.26
CA VAL A 123 -3.47 14.82 -21.72
C VAL A 123 -4.03 16.14 -22.23
N GLN A 124 -4.97 16.75 -21.50
CA GLN A 124 -5.57 18.04 -21.85
C GLN A 124 -4.65 19.24 -21.57
N ALA A 125 -3.87 19.18 -20.49
CA ALA A 125 -3.11 20.34 -19.99
C ALA A 125 -1.80 20.64 -20.73
N GLN A 126 -1.18 19.66 -21.41
CA GLN A 126 0.14 19.82 -22.00
C GLN A 126 0.13 19.61 -23.53
N PRO A 127 0.76 20.49 -24.32
CA PRO A 127 1.02 20.21 -25.73
C PRO A 127 2.11 19.13 -25.84
N TRP A 128 1.68 17.88 -26.06
CA TRP A 128 2.60 16.75 -26.17
C TRP A 128 3.40 16.80 -27.48
N ARG A 129 4.72 16.92 -27.37
CA ARG A 129 5.63 16.83 -28.51
C ARG A 129 6.08 15.38 -28.70
N PHE A 130 5.74 14.80 -29.84
CA PHE A 130 6.13 13.46 -30.21
C PHE A 130 6.73 13.45 -31.62
N GLU A 131 7.76 12.63 -31.85
CA GLU A 131 8.34 12.39 -33.18
C GLU A 131 7.33 11.73 -34.14
N LYS A 132 6.45 10.88 -33.60
CA LYS A 132 5.27 10.33 -34.29
C LYS A 132 4.05 10.55 -33.42
N GLN A 133 2.97 11.11 -33.97
CA GLN A 133 1.73 11.35 -33.22
C GLN A 133 1.14 10.02 -32.72
N PRO A 134 1.10 9.77 -31.40
CA PRO A 134 0.46 8.59 -30.86
C PRO A 134 -1.06 8.73 -30.93
N SER A 135 -1.76 7.60 -30.95
CA SER A 135 -3.21 7.57 -30.77
C SER A 135 -3.60 8.15 -29.41
N GLU A 136 -4.85 8.56 -29.24
CA GLU A 136 -5.39 9.01 -27.95
C GLU A 136 -5.13 8.00 -26.82
N LYS A 137 -5.31 6.71 -27.12
CA LYS A 137 -4.97 5.62 -26.19
C LYS A 137 -3.49 5.59 -25.84
N GLY A 138 -2.61 5.90 -26.80
CA GLY A 138 -1.17 6.02 -26.59
C GLY A 138 -0.81 7.21 -25.70
N LYS A 139 -1.43 8.38 -25.90
CA LYS A 139 -1.25 9.56 -25.04
C LYS A 139 -1.62 9.27 -23.59
N VAL A 140 -2.80 8.66 -23.37
CA VAL A 140 -3.25 8.25 -22.04
C VAL A 140 -2.29 7.24 -21.41
N GLY A 141 -1.78 6.27 -22.19
CA GLY A 141 -0.78 5.32 -21.70
C GLY A 141 0.51 5.99 -21.23
N LEU A 142 1.00 6.97 -21.98
CA LEU A 142 2.19 7.75 -21.64
C LEU A 142 1.95 8.63 -20.40
N ALA A 143 0.79 9.28 -20.30
CA ALA A 143 0.38 10.04 -19.14
C ALA A 143 0.35 9.17 -17.87
N LYS A 144 -0.29 7.99 -17.93
CA LYS A 144 -0.30 7.02 -16.81
C LYS A 144 1.11 6.62 -16.40
N LYS A 145 2.00 6.36 -17.35
CA LYS A 145 3.40 6.03 -17.06
C LYS A 145 4.15 7.17 -16.39
N GLN A 146 3.90 8.42 -16.78
CA GLN A 146 4.49 9.60 -16.15
C GLN A 146 3.97 9.79 -14.72
N ILE A 147 2.66 9.65 -14.51
CA ILE A 147 2.02 9.74 -13.20
C ILE A 147 2.55 8.68 -12.24
N LEU A 148 2.65 7.42 -12.69
CA LEU A 148 3.20 6.33 -11.85
C LEU A 148 4.67 6.54 -11.49
N LYS A 149 5.46 7.17 -12.38
CA LYS A 149 6.87 7.48 -12.11
C LYS A 149 7.07 8.55 -11.05
N SER A 150 6.14 9.49 -10.91
CA SER A 150 6.23 10.56 -9.90
C SER A 150 5.53 10.21 -8.59
N ALA A 151 4.77 9.12 -8.53
CA ALA A 151 4.04 8.69 -7.35
C ALA A 151 4.98 8.28 -6.20
N ASP A 152 4.68 8.73 -4.99
CA ASP A 152 5.30 8.19 -3.79
C ASP A 152 4.61 6.87 -3.41
N VAL A 153 3.28 6.82 -3.56
CA VAL A 153 2.43 5.69 -3.19
C VAL A 153 1.44 5.37 -4.30
N VAL A 154 1.31 4.09 -4.64
CA VAL A 154 0.28 3.58 -5.54
C VAL A 154 -0.68 2.70 -4.75
N CYS A 155 -1.95 3.11 -4.67
CA CYS A 155 -3.02 2.40 -3.99
C CYS A 155 -3.87 1.63 -4.99
N VAL A 156 -4.05 0.32 -4.80
CA VAL A 156 -4.77 -0.56 -5.73
C VAL A 156 -5.34 -1.77 -4.99
N THR A 157 -6.44 -2.37 -5.46
CA THR A 157 -6.89 -3.64 -4.88
C THR A 157 -5.91 -4.77 -5.22
N THR A 158 -5.83 -5.79 -4.36
CA THR A 158 -4.85 -6.87 -4.48
C THR A 158 -4.85 -7.52 -5.87
N ILE A 159 -6.02 -7.83 -6.43
CA ILE A 159 -6.13 -8.43 -7.77
C ILE A 159 -5.76 -7.43 -8.87
N ALA A 160 -6.16 -6.17 -8.74
CA ALA A 160 -5.87 -5.15 -9.75
C ALA A 160 -4.38 -4.72 -9.76
N SER A 161 -3.58 -5.14 -8.77
CA SER A 161 -2.13 -4.95 -8.79
C SER A 161 -1.45 -5.61 -10.00
N ALA A 162 -2.03 -6.67 -10.56
CA ALA A 162 -1.58 -7.32 -11.80
C ALA A 162 -2.14 -6.67 -13.08
N SER A 163 -2.81 -5.51 -12.98
CA SER A 163 -3.33 -4.82 -14.18
C SER A 163 -2.19 -4.36 -15.09
N GLY A 164 -2.47 -4.32 -16.41
CA GLY A 164 -1.47 -3.89 -17.40
C GLY A 164 -0.95 -2.46 -17.20
N VAL A 165 -1.66 -1.64 -16.41
CA VAL A 165 -1.24 -0.29 -16.01
C VAL A 165 0.04 -0.33 -15.15
N LEU A 166 0.21 -1.36 -14.32
CA LEU A 166 1.33 -1.48 -13.37
C LEU A 166 2.45 -2.41 -13.87
N LYS A 167 2.29 -3.02 -15.05
CA LYS A 167 3.20 -4.05 -15.59
C LYS A 167 4.68 -3.65 -15.56
N ASP A 168 4.98 -2.40 -15.87
CA ASP A 168 6.36 -1.88 -15.97
C ASP A 168 6.79 -1.09 -14.73
N THR A 169 6.04 -1.17 -13.63
CA THR A 169 6.32 -0.44 -12.40
C THR A 169 6.88 -1.38 -11.35
N THR A 170 8.03 -1.05 -10.78
CA THR A 170 8.64 -1.77 -9.66
C THR A 170 8.44 -0.99 -8.37
N PHE A 171 8.27 -1.68 -7.26
CA PHE A 171 8.04 -1.06 -5.96
C PHE A 171 9.16 -1.40 -5.00
N GLU A 172 9.55 -0.47 -4.14
CA GLU A 172 10.56 -0.72 -3.11
C GLU A 172 9.96 -1.50 -1.94
N ALA A 173 8.69 -1.22 -1.63
CA ALA A 173 7.94 -1.85 -0.54
C ALA A 173 6.48 -2.13 -0.95
N ILE A 174 5.92 -3.21 -0.41
CA ILE A 174 4.50 -3.54 -0.46
C ILE A 174 3.94 -3.46 0.96
N LEU A 175 2.84 -2.74 1.12
CA LEU A 175 2.00 -2.75 2.32
C LEU A 175 0.62 -3.30 1.95
N MET A 176 0.23 -4.40 2.55
CA MET A 176 -1.09 -4.99 2.34
C MET A 176 -1.92 -4.87 3.62
N ASP A 177 -2.98 -4.07 3.58
CA ASP A 177 -3.91 -3.91 4.71
C ASP A 177 -5.11 -4.84 4.57
N GLU A 178 -5.72 -5.20 5.69
CA GLU A 178 -6.73 -6.25 5.80
C GLU A 178 -6.25 -7.59 5.17
N ALA A 179 -4.96 -7.91 5.34
CA ALA A 179 -4.33 -9.10 4.76
C ALA A 179 -4.93 -10.41 5.30
N ALA A 180 -5.49 -10.40 6.51
CA ALA A 180 -6.17 -11.55 7.10
C ALA A 180 -7.48 -11.93 6.36
N GLN A 181 -8.11 -10.97 5.67
CA GLN A 181 -9.34 -11.14 4.91
C GLN A 181 -9.10 -11.49 3.43
N ALA A 182 -7.83 -11.57 3.01
CA ALA A 182 -7.45 -11.94 1.66
C ALA A 182 -7.10 -13.43 1.59
N THR A 183 -7.59 -14.15 0.58
CA THR A 183 -7.12 -15.51 0.33
C THR A 183 -5.62 -15.46 0.04
N GLU A 184 -4.88 -16.50 0.41
CA GLU A 184 -3.45 -16.54 0.11
C GLU A 184 -3.15 -16.35 -1.39
N PRO A 185 -3.83 -17.03 -2.34
CA PRO A 185 -3.57 -16.80 -3.76
C PRO A 185 -3.74 -15.33 -4.17
N SER A 186 -4.72 -14.63 -3.60
CA SER A 186 -4.87 -13.20 -3.86
C SER A 186 -3.69 -12.40 -3.31
N THR A 187 -3.25 -12.67 -2.08
CA THR A 187 -2.10 -12.01 -1.44
C THR A 187 -0.81 -12.18 -2.24
N LEU A 188 -0.63 -13.32 -2.91
CA LEU A 188 0.53 -13.60 -3.74
C LEU A 188 0.59 -12.77 -5.04
N VAL A 189 -0.52 -12.21 -5.52
CA VAL A 189 -0.57 -11.43 -6.77
C VAL A 189 0.41 -10.24 -6.74
N PRO A 190 0.32 -9.28 -5.80
CA PRO A 190 1.29 -8.18 -5.76
C PRO A 190 2.70 -8.67 -5.43
N ILE A 191 2.86 -9.71 -4.60
CA ILE A 191 4.16 -10.25 -4.21
C ILE A 191 4.92 -10.79 -5.43
N ALA A 192 4.23 -11.54 -6.30
CA ALA A 192 4.83 -12.15 -7.47
C ALA A 192 5.19 -11.14 -8.57
N HIS A 193 4.40 -10.07 -8.73
CA HIS A 193 4.53 -9.17 -9.87
C HIS A 193 5.32 -7.88 -9.58
N CYS A 194 5.35 -7.42 -8.33
CA CYS A 194 5.86 -6.08 -8.01
C CYS A 194 7.33 -6.03 -7.57
N LYS A 195 7.97 -7.21 -7.36
CA LYS A 195 9.41 -7.37 -7.06
C LYS A 195 9.92 -6.50 -5.90
N ALA A 196 9.09 -6.30 -4.88
CA ALA A 196 9.47 -5.46 -3.75
C ALA A 196 10.52 -6.10 -2.84
N LYS A 197 11.33 -5.24 -2.21
CA LYS A 197 12.36 -5.67 -1.26
C LYS A 197 11.81 -5.88 0.15
N ARG A 198 10.67 -5.25 0.45
CA ARG A 198 9.98 -5.28 1.74
C ARG A 198 8.50 -5.60 1.54
N LEU A 199 7.97 -6.44 2.40
CA LEU A 199 6.56 -6.80 2.48
C LEU A 199 6.07 -6.61 3.91
N VAL A 200 5.01 -5.82 4.07
CA VAL A 200 4.32 -5.66 5.35
C VAL A 200 2.87 -6.10 5.17
N LEU A 201 2.45 -7.07 5.98
CA LEU A 201 1.09 -7.57 6.02
C LEU A 201 0.43 -7.07 7.30
N VAL A 202 -0.61 -6.25 7.17
CA VAL A 202 -1.39 -5.72 8.29
C VAL A 202 -2.75 -6.40 8.30
N GLY A 203 -3.18 -6.88 9.46
CA GLY A 203 -4.46 -7.58 9.56
C GLY A 203 -4.78 -8.04 10.96
N ASP A 204 -5.80 -8.87 11.07
CA ASP A 204 -6.17 -9.54 12.32
C ASP A 204 -6.76 -10.91 12.02
N HIS A 205 -6.04 -11.98 12.36
CA HIS A 205 -6.47 -13.35 12.12
C HIS A 205 -7.57 -13.80 13.10
N CYS A 206 -7.84 -13.02 14.15
CA CYS A 206 -8.95 -13.25 15.08
C CYS A 206 -10.27 -12.61 14.60
N GLN A 207 -10.25 -11.86 13.50
CA GLN A 207 -11.44 -11.28 12.85
C GLN A 207 -11.94 -12.17 11.71
N LEU A 208 -12.76 -11.61 10.81
CA LEU A 208 -13.35 -12.34 9.70
C LEU A 208 -12.24 -12.94 8.79
N PRO A 209 -12.37 -14.21 8.37
CA PRO A 209 -11.44 -14.82 7.43
C PRO A 209 -11.72 -14.35 6.00
N ALA A 210 -10.93 -14.84 5.03
CA ALA A 210 -11.19 -14.58 3.63
C ALA A 210 -12.53 -15.17 3.17
N ASN A 211 -13.34 -14.37 2.48
CA ASN A 211 -14.66 -14.81 1.99
C ASN A 211 -14.51 -15.80 0.83
N THR A 212 -15.11 -16.99 0.96
CA THR A 212 -15.15 -18.03 -0.07
C THR A 212 -16.58 -18.51 -0.25
N SER A 213 -17.12 -18.42 -1.47
CA SER A 213 -18.50 -18.86 -1.76
C SER A 213 -18.66 -20.38 -1.90
N SER A 214 -17.56 -21.10 -2.15
CA SER A 214 -17.54 -22.55 -2.29
C SER A 214 -17.22 -23.23 -0.96
N LEU A 215 -18.19 -23.98 -0.44
CA LEU A 215 -18.01 -24.78 0.77
C LEU A 215 -16.87 -25.81 0.62
N GLU A 216 -16.72 -26.41 -0.56
CA GLU A 216 -15.60 -27.33 -0.82
C GLU A 216 -14.25 -26.61 -0.70
N ALA A 217 -14.13 -25.41 -1.25
CA ALA A 217 -12.89 -24.65 -1.17
C ALA A 217 -12.60 -24.17 0.25
N GLU A 218 -13.63 -23.76 0.99
CA GLU A 218 -13.53 -23.41 2.41
C GLU A 218 -13.06 -24.59 3.26
N THR A 219 -13.70 -25.76 3.13
CA THR A 219 -13.33 -26.97 3.87
C THR A 219 -11.94 -27.49 3.50
N ARG A 220 -11.43 -27.16 2.30
CA ARG A 220 -10.06 -27.43 1.87
C ARG A 220 -9.05 -26.32 2.21
N GLY A 221 -9.46 -25.31 2.98
CA GLY A 221 -8.56 -24.33 3.58
C GLY A 221 -8.30 -23.06 2.76
N LEU A 222 -9.09 -22.76 1.72
CA LEU A 222 -8.93 -21.52 0.93
C LEU A 222 -9.18 -20.24 1.77
N THR A 223 -9.90 -20.35 2.87
CA THR A 223 -10.14 -19.27 3.83
C THR A 223 -8.92 -18.93 4.69
N LEU A 224 -7.92 -19.81 4.77
CA LEU A 224 -6.65 -19.53 5.45
C LEU A 224 -5.84 -18.52 4.64
N SER A 225 -5.77 -17.29 5.14
CA SER A 225 -4.95 -16.23 4.56
C SER A 225 -3.46 -16.50 4.72
N LEU A 226 -2.63 -15.89 3.87
CA LEU A 226 -1.18 -15.90 4.04
C LEU A 226 -0.79 -15.33 5.41
N PHE A 227 -1.45 -14.24 5.81
CA PHE A 227 -1.30 -13.64 7.14
C PHE A 227 -1.53 -14.67 8.25
N GLY A 228 -2.69 -15.35 8.24
CA GLY A 228 -3.02 -16.34 9.27
C GLY A 228 -2.05 -17.50 9.30
N ARG A 229 -1.56 -17.94 8.13
CA ARG A 229 -0.54 -18.99 8.06
C ARG A 229 0.80 -18.56 8.66
N LEU A 230 1.27 -17.35 8.34
CA LEU A 230 2.55 -16.86 8.87
C LEU A 230 2.48 -16.73 10.39
N VAL A 231 1.38 -16.19 10.93
CA VAL A 231 1.17 -16.13 12.38
C VAL A 231 1.20 -17.52 13.02
N ALA A 232 0.53 -18.50 12.42
CA ALA A 232 0.55 -19.89 12.92
C ALA A 232 1.95 -20.54 12.87
N GLN A 233 2.88 -20.03 12.06
CA GLN A 233 4.27 -20.48 11.98
C GLN A 233 5.21 -19.68 12.91
N GLY A 234 4.69 -18.76 13.72
CA GLY A 234 5.47 -18.00 14.72
C GLY A 234 6.08 -16.70 14.21
N LEU A 235 5.57 -16.16 13.09
CA LEU A 235 5.86 -14.78 12.65
C LEU A 235 4.93 -13.75 13.28
#